data_AF-B7PIQ4-F1
#
_entry.id   AF-B7PIQ4-F1
#
_cell.length_a   1.000
_cell.length_b   1.000
_cell.length_c   1.000
_cell.angle_alpha   90.00
_cell.angle_beta   90.00
_cell.angle_gamma   90.00
#
_symmetry.space_group_name_H-M   'P 1'
#
loop_
_entity.id
_entity.type
_entity.pdbx_description
1 polymer ?
#
loop_
_entity_poly.entity_id
_entity_poly.type
_entity_poly.pdbx_seq_one_letter_code
_entity_poly.pdbx_strand_id
1 'polypeptide(L)'
;MGLRSQLQELLTRVSKVPLRPQQRLVILRFHLHSRLYHRLVLAPWTDALPKKMDAIIRRSVRRWMNLPRNTTLVFFHAPVTEGGLVITSLRASTPSMLLRRLSALPLSHHSGCEAALQTPLLTSLQRRAAAATNYQDRDRTTKVEVHRMWAMLVHRSCDGKALKESRKVPAAYR
;
A
#
# COMPACT_ATOMS: atom_id res chain seq x y z
N MET A 1 10.48 -19.58 -4.48
CA MET A 1 9.78 -19.04 -3.28
C MET A 1 8.72 -18.02 -3.70
N GLY A 2 7.49 -18.15 -3.22
CA GLY A 2 6.41 -17.19 -3.54
C GLY A 2 6.55 -15.86 -2.78
N LEU A 3 6.03 -14.76 -3.34
CA LEU A 3 6.16 -13.42 -2.74
C LEU A 3 5.60 -13.33 -1.31
N ARG A 4 4.54 -14.11 -1.01
CA ARG A 4 3.94 -14.20 0.33
C ARG A 4 4.90 -14.78 1.36
N SER A 5 5.60 -15.86 1.04
CA SER A 5 6.51 -16.51 1.99
C SER A 5 7.70 -15.61 2.27
N GLN A 6 8.22 -14.93 1.25
CA GLN A 6 9.27 -13.93 1.41
C GLN A 6 8.85 -12.77 2.32
N LEU A 7 7.63 -12.25 2.14
CA LEU A 7 7.10 -11.22 3.04
C LEU A 7 7.05 -11.70 4.50
N GLN A 8 6.54 -12.90 4.73
CA GLN A 8 6.47 -13.48 6.08
C GLN A 8 7.85 -13.64 6.70
N GLU A 9 8.82 -14.10 5.93
CA GLU A 9 10.20 -14.24 6.37
C GLU A 9 10.81 -12.87 6.74
N LEU A 10 10.67 -11.87 5.87
CA LEU A 10 11.18 -10.51 6.13
C LEU A 10 10.54 -9.90 7.39
N LEU A 11 9.23 -10.03 7.54
CA LEU A 11 8.52 -9.55 8.74
C LEU A 11 8.94 -10.32 10.00
N THR A 12 9.22 -11.61 9.88
CA THR A 12 9.72 -12.44 11.00
C THR A 12 11.11 -11.99 11.42
N ARG A 13 12.01 -11.72 10.47
CA ARG A 13 13.33 -11.15 10.76
C ARG A 13 13.20 -9.81 11.49
N VAL A 14 12.42 -8.87 10.97
CA VAL A 14 12.18 -7.55 11.63
C VAL A 14 11.57 -7.71 13.02
N SER A 15 10.70 -8.71 13.23
CA SER A 15 10.06 -8.97 14.53
C SER A 15 11.03 -9.54 15.57
N LYS A 16 12.04 -10.32 15.16
CA LYS A 16 13.00 -10.97 16.05
C LYS A 16 14.06 -10.00 16.59
N VAL A 17 14.42 -8.98 15.82
CA VAL A 17 15.45 -8.01 16.24
C VAL A 17 14.90 -7.14 17.41
N PRO A 18 15.72 -6.85 18.44
CA PRO A 18 15.35 -6.00 19.57
C PRO A 18 15.27 -4.52 19.16
N LEU A 19 14.30 -4.19 18.30
CA LEU A 19 14.03 -2.83 17.82
C LEU A 19 12.80 -2.24 18.50
N ARG A 20 12.81 -0.91 18.65
CA ARG A 20 11.62 -0.17 19.09
C ARG A 20 10.50 -0.35 18.05
N PRO A 21 9.22 -0.43 18.46
CA PRO A 21 8.09 -0.55 17.55
C PRO A 21 8.08 0.49 16.42
N GLN A 22 8.44 1.74 16.75
CA GLN A 22 8.53 2.84 15.79
C GLN A 22 9.61 2.58 14.73
N GLN A 23 10.77 2.05 15.13
CA GLN A 23 11.85 1.68 14.19
C GLN A 23 11.41 0.56 13.24
N ARG A 24 10.64 -0.43 13.74
CA ARG A 24 10.07 -1.50 12.91
C ARG A 24 9.11 -0.93 11.85
N LEU A 25 8.30 0.08 12.21
CA LEU A 25 7.42 0.77 11.26
C LEU A 25 8.20 1.53 10.19
N VAL A 26 9.27 2.22 10.55
CA VAL A 26 10.17 2.90 9.61
C VAL A 26 10.74 1.89 8.61
N ILE A 27 11.27 0.77 9.11
CA ILE A 27 11.82 -0.30 8.26
C ILE A 27 10.77 -0.86 7.31
N LEU A 28 9.57 -1.13 7.84
CA LEU A 28 8.45 -1.58 7.03
C LEU A 28 8.16 -0.59 5.89
N ARG A 29 7.99 0.70 6.21
CA ARG A 29 7.58 1.75 5.27
C ARG A 29 8.62 2.04 4.19
N PHE A 30 9.89 2.15 4.54
CA PHE A 30 10.92 2.63 3.61
C PHE A 30 11.71 1.50 2.93
N HIS A 31 11.89 0.35 3.60
CA HIS A 31 12.71 -0.74 3.07
C HIS A 31 11.89 -1.91 2.55
N LEU A 32 10.93 -2.41 3.33
CA LEU A 32 10.16 -3.59 2.93
C LEU A 32 9.21 -3.26 1.78
N HIS A 33 8.42 -2.17 1.87
CA HIS A 33 7.49 -1.80 0.81
C HIS A 33 8.20 -1.61 -0.54
N SER A 34 9.34 -0.91 -0.58
CA SER A 34 10.14 -0.69 -1.79
C SER A 34 10.52 -2.00 -2.49
N ARG A 35 10.96 -3.01 -1.72
CA ARG A 35 11.29 -4.34 -2.25
C ARG A 35 10.08 -5.09 -2.80
N LEU A 36 8.92 -4.93 -2.16
CA LEU A 36 7.68 -5.58 -2.59
C LEU A 36 7.13 -4.91 -3.85
N TYR A 37 7.17 -3.58 -3.94
CA TYR A 37 6.65 -2.84 -5.10
C TYR A 37 7.35 -3.21 -6.39
N HIS A 38 8.68 -3.30 -6.37
CA HIS A 38 9.43 -3.72 -7.54
C HIS A 38 8.91 -5.05 -8.10
N ARG A 39 8.66 -6.04 -7.23
CA ARG A 39 8.14 -7.34 -7.66
C ARG A 39 6.67 -7.29 -8.07
N LEU A 40 5.84 -6.57 -7.32
CA LEU A 40 4.39 -6.47 -7.57
C LEU A 40 4.06 -5.70 -8.86
N VAL A 41 4.88 -4.73 -9.24
CA VAL A 41 4.67 -3.91 -10.45
C VAL A 41 5.21 -4.60 -11.71
N LEU A 42 6.20 -5.49 -11.57
CA LEU A 42 6.79 -6.19 -12.71
C LEU A 42 6.14 -7.53 -13.00
N ALA A 43 5.67 -8.24 -11.98
CA ALA A 43 5.07 -9.56 -12.14
C ALA A 43 3.56 -9.47 -12.40
N PRO A 44 2.99 -10.40 -13.20
CA PRO A 44 1.54 -10.61 -13.22
C PRO A 44 1.05 -10.95 -11.82
N TRP A 45 -0.02 -10.28 -11.36
CA TRP A 45 -0.58 -10.53 -10.04
C TRP A 45 -2.10 -10.67 -10.10
N THR A 46 -2.64 -11.35 -9.07
CA THR A 46 -4.08 -11.50 -8.85
C THR A 46 -4.49 -10.61 -7.69
N ASP A 47 -5.68 -10.01 -7.76
CA ASP A 47 -6.26 -9.14 -6.73
C ASP A 47 -6.21 -9.68 -5.30
N ALA A 48 -6.25 -11.00 -5.14
CA ALA A 48 -6.15 -11.67 -3.86
C ALA A 48 -4.75 -11.52 -3.22
N LEU A 49 -3.68 -11.41 -4.00
CA LEU A 49 -2.30 -11.42 -3.50
C LEU A 49 -1.98 -10.16 -2.69
N PRO A 50 -2.15 -8.92 -3.21
CA PRO A 50 -1.93 -7.71 -2.42
C PRO A 50 -2.82 -7.64 -1.16
N LYS A 51 -4.08 -8.08 -1.26
CA LYS A 51 -5.01 -8.12 -0.10
C LYS A 51 -4.50 -9.06 1.00
N LYS A 52 -4.02 -10.25 0.65
CA LYS A 52 -3.45 -11.21 1.61
C LYS A 52 -2.16 -10.67 2.23
N MET A 53 -1.31 -10.01 1.44
CA MET A 53 -0.08 -9.38 1.94
C MET A 53 -0.38 -8.23 2.92
N ASP A 54 -1.33 -7.34 2.59
CA ASP A 54 -1.79 -6.27 3.46
C ASP A 54 -2.30 -6.82 4.81
N ALA A 55 -3.02 -7.95 4.79
CA ALA A 55 -3.48 -8.61 6.03
C ALA A 55 -2.32 -9.13 6.90
N ILE A 56 -1.28 -9.71 6.28
CA ILE A 56 -0.08 -10.19 7.00
C ILE A 56 0.71 -9.02 7.59
N ILE A 57 0.85 -7.93 6.84
CA ILE A 57 1.51 -6.70 7.31
C ILE A 57 0.75 -6.14 8.52
N ARG A 58 -0.57 -5.93 8.40
CA ARG A 58 -1.40 -5.42 9.51
C ARG A 58 -1.32 -6.32 10.74
N ARG A 59 -1.33 -7.64 10.59
CA ARG A 59 -1.16 -8.58 11.72
C ARG A 59 0.18 -8.41 12.43
N SER A 60 1.25 -8.14 11.68
CA SER A 60 2.59 -7.94 12.25
C SER A 60 2.69 -6.58 12.94
N VAL A 61 2.17 -5.53 12.31
CA VAL A 61 2.08 -4.19 12.91
C VAL A 61 1.27 -4.20 14.21
N ARG A 62 0.11 -4.87 14.24
CA ARG A 62 -0.69 -5.00 15.47
C ARG A 62 0.13 -5.57 16.62
N ARG A 63 0.94 -6.59 16.35
CA ARG A 63 1.82 -7.21 17.35
C ARG A 63 2.97 -6.28 17.76
N TRP A 64 3.55 -5.53 16.83
CA TRP A 64 4.63 -4.61 17.17
C TRP A 64 4.18 -3.44 18.04
N MET A 65 2.99 -2.92 17.76
CA MET A 65 2.42 -1.72 18.40
C MET A 65 1.46 -2.05 19.55
N ASN A 66 1.29 -3.34 19.90
CA ASN A 66 0.31 -3.82 20.89
C ASN A 66 -1.11 -3.26 20.66
N LEU A 67 -1.54 -3.18 19.39
CA LEU A 67 -2.85 -2.64 19.04
C LEU A 67 -3.96 -3.65 19.34
N PRO A 68 -5.15 -3.18 19.80
CA PRO A 68 -6.33 -4.02 19.96
C PRO A 68 -6.70 -4.79 18.69
N ARG A 69 -7.32 -5.95 18.85
CA ARG A 69 -7.83 -6.74 17.70
C ARG A 69 -8.87 -5.97 16.89
N ASN A 70 -9.60 -5.07 17.56
CA ASN A 70 -10.70 -4.28 17.02
C ASN A 70 -10.24 -3.02 16.27
N THR A 71 -8.93 -2.74 16.17
CA THR A 71 -8.44 -1.59 15.41
C THR A 71 -8.86 -1.70 13.94
N THR A 72 -9.58 -0.67 13.47
CA THR A 72 -10.12 -0.57 12.11
C THR A 72 -9.00 -0.64 11.07
N LEU A 73 -9.27 -1.20 9.87
CA LEU A 73 -8.23 -1.27 8.83
C LEU A 73 -7.75 0.12 8.41
N VAL A 74 -8.66 1.09 8.48
CA VAL A 74 -8.47 2.44 7.97
C VAL A 74 -7.38 3.17 8.75
N PHE A 75 -7.31 2.93 10.06
CA PHE A 75 -6.28 3.47 10.94
C PHE A 75 -4.85 3.14 10.48
N PHE A 76 -4.62 1.94 9.94
CA PHE A 76 -3.30 1.55 9.45
C PHE A 76 -2.87 2.36 8.22
N HIS A 77 -3.82 2.68 7.34
CA HIS A 77 -3.53 3.28 6.03
C HIS A 77 -3.68 4.80 6.01
N ALA A 78 -4.38 5.38 6.99
CA ALA A 78 -4.58 6.81 7.08
C ALA A 78 -3.26 7.60 7.27
N PRO A 79 -3.17 8.84 6.74
CA PRO A 79 -2.08 9.77 6.98
C PRO A 79 -1.77 9.99 8.47
N VAL A 80 -0.50 10.17 8.86
CA VAL A 80 -0.13 10.47 10.27
C VAL A 80 -0.70 11.82 10.67
N THR A 81 -0.74 12.77 9.73
CA THR A 81 -1.36 14.10 9.89
C THR A 81 -2.85 14.03 10.22
N GLU A 82 -3.51 12.90 9.92
CA GLU A 82 -4.94 12.65 10.14
C GLU A 82 -5.12 11.56 11.22
N GLY A 83 -4.09 11.30 12.03
CA GLY A 83 -4.12 10.37 13.16
C GLY A 83 -3.90 8.89 12.82
N GLY A 84 -3.42 8.55 11.61
CA GLY A 84 -3.13 7.17 11.18
C GLY A 84 -1.66 6.76 11.26
N LEU A 85 -1.35 5.53 10.78
CA LEU A 85 0.02 4.97 10.80
C LEU A 85 0.80 5.07 9.47
N VAL A 86 0.16 5.47 8.37
CA VAL A 86 0.77 5.59 7.03
C VAL A 86 1.48 4.32 6.57
N ILE A 87 0.83 3.19 6.77
CA ILE A 87 1.22 1.95 6.14
C ILE A 87 0.54 1.92 4.79
N THR A 88 1.31 1.97 3.71
CA THR A 88 0.73 2.00 2.37
C THR A 88 -0.03 0.71 2.08
N SER A 89 -1.28 0.79 1.62
CA SER A 89 -1.99 -0.40 1.15
C SER A 89 -1.42 -0.84 -0.18
N LEU A 90 -0.87 -2.06 -0.23
CA LEU A 90 -0.38 -2.66 -1.46
C LEU A 90 -1.51 -2.82 -2.48
N ARG A 91 -2.73 -3.14 -2.03
CA ARG A 91 -3.89 -3.28 -2.92
C ARG A 91 -4.31 -1.95 -3.56
N ALA A 92 -4.15 -0.83 -2.88
CA ALA A 92 -4.48 0.49 -3.43
C ALA A 92 -3.35 1.07 -4.30
N SER A 93 -2.08 0.84 -3.94
CA SER A 93 -0.95 1.48 -4.62
C SER A 93 -0.37 0.68 -5.79
N THR A 94 -0.43 -0.66 -5.75
CA THR A 94 0.14 -1.50 -6.82
C THR A 94 -0.52 -1.25 -8.18
N PRO A 95 -1.86 -1.19 -8.30
CA PRO A 95 -2.51 -0.98 -9.59
C PRO A 95 -2.14 0.37 -10.22
N SER A 96 -2.12 1.44 -9.42
CA SER A 96 -1.76 2.77 -9.92
C SER A 96 -0.30 2.88 -10.34
N MET A 97 0.63 2.29 -9.58
CA MET A 97 2.05 2.22 -9.96
C MET A 97 2.25 1.45 -11.27
N LEU A 98 1.49 0.36 -11.44
CA LEU A 98 1.53 -0.45 -12.63
C LEU A 98 0.99 0.29 -13.85
N LEU A 99 -0.17 0.94 -13.73
CA LEU A 99 -0.72 1.76 -14.81
C LEU A 99 0.23 2.87 -15.23
N ARG A 100 0.85 3.56 -14.26
CA ARG A 100 1.85 4.60 -14.54
C ARG A 100 3.08 4.06 -15.27
N ARG A 101 3.52 2.84 -14.94
CA ARG A 101 4.61 2.17 -15.66
C ARG A 101 4.20 1.88 -17.11
N LEU A 102 3.01 1.32 -17.31
CA LEU A 102 2.52 0.96 -18.64
C LEU A 102 2.30 2.20 -19.51
N SER A 103 1.77 3.29 -18.95
CA SER A 103 1.60 4.56 -19.68
C SER A 103 2.92 5.22 -20.08
N ALA A 104 4.03 4.84 -19.46
CA ALA A 104 5.36 5.36 -19.79
C ALA A 104 6.07 4.53 -20.88
N LEU A 105 5.60 3.33 -21.20
CA LEU A 105 6.19 2.49 -22.24
C LEU A 105 6.18 3.12 -23.65
N PRO A 106 5.11 3.82 -24.10
CA PRO A 106 5.11 4.50 -25.40
C PRO A 106 6.05 5.70 -25.45
N LEU A 107 6.37 6.28 -24.29
CA LEU A 107 7.29 7.42 -24.18
C LEU A 107 8.77 6.99 -24.32
N SER A 108 9.03 5.68 -24.34
CA SER A 108 10.38 5.14 -24.48
C SER A 108 10.83 5.21 -25.95
N HIS A 109 12.09 5.56 -26.20
CA HIS A 109 12.65 5.64 -27.56
C HIS A 109 12.72 4.31 -28.31
N HIS A 110 12.52 3.18 -27.62
CA HIS A 110 12.65 1.85 -28.20
C HIS A 110 11.29 1.35 -28.73
N SER A 111 11.18 1.10 -30.04
CA SER A 111 9.97 0.63 -30.72
C SER A 111 9.35 -0.63 -30.10
N GLY A 112 10.19 -1.54 -29.59
CA GLY A 112 9.73 -2.74 -28.87
C GLY A 112 8.93 -2.46 -27.58
N CYS A 113 9.10 -1.30 -26.94
CA CYS A 113 8.33 -0.96 -25.73
C CYS A 113 6.88 -0.63 -26.08
N GLU A 114 6.66 0.07 -27.19
CA GLU A 114 5.33 0.34 -27.72
C GLU A 114 4.67 -0.95 -28.22
N ALA A 115 5.40 -1.76 -29.00
CA ALA A 115 4.90 -3.05 -29.46
C ALA A 115 4.53 -4.00 -28.30
N ALA A 116 5.30 -3.96 -27.19
CA ALA A 116 5.01 -4.76 -26.01
C ALA A 116 3.64 -4.43 -25.39
N LEU A 117 3.19 -3.17 -25.42
CA LEU A 117 1.87 -2.79 -24.90
C LEU A 117 0.72 -3.45 -25.64
N GLN A 118 0.89 -3.74 -26.93
CA GLN A 118 -0.11 -4.41 -27.75
C GLN A 118 -0.17 -5.92 -27.47
N THR A 119 0.75 -6.46 -26.67
CA THR A 119 0.72 -7.89 -26.33
C THR A 119 -0.48 -8.24 -25.45
N PRO A 120 -1.12 -9.41 -25.64
CA PRO A 120 -2.28 -9.83 -24.84
C PRO A 120 -2.02 -9.83 -23.33
N LEU A 121 -0.78 -10.11 -22.92
CA LEU A 121 -0.35 -10.09 -21.54
C LEU A 121 -0.48 -8.68 -20.94
N LEU A 122 0.09 -7.65 -21.59
CA LEU A 122 0.05 -6.29 -21.05
C LEU A 122 -1.33 -5.66 -21.17
N THR A 123 -2.06 -5.90 -22.26
CA THR A 123 -3.44 -5.42 -22.43
C THR A 123 -4.37 -5.97 -21.34
N SER A 124 -4.30 -7.28 -21.09
CA SER A 124 -5.11 -7.91 -20.03
C SER A 124 -4.73 -7.41 -18.64
N LEU A 125 -3.44 -7.18 -18.39
CA LEU A 125 -2.91 -6.68 -17.13
C LEU A 125 -3.26 -5.20 -16.91
N GLN A 126 -3.23 -4.36 -17.95
CA GLN A 126 -3.69 -2.97 -17.92
C GLN A 126 -5.17 -2.90 -17.56
N ARG A 127 -6.02 -3.68 -18.25
CA ARG A 127 -7.46 -3.76 -17.96
C ARG A 127 -7.73 -4.16 -16.51
N ARG A 128 -7.01 -5.16 -16.00
CA ARG A 128 -7.14 -5.61 -14.61
C ARG A 128 -6.66 -4.55 -13.63
N ALA A 129 -5.56 -3.87 -13.91
CA ALA A 129 -5.06 -2.80 -13.06
C ALA A 129 -6.02 -1.60 -13.03
N ALA A 130 -6.61 -1.22 -14.17
CA ALA A 130 -7.65 -0.20 -14.25
C ALA A 130 -8.87 -0.58 -13.39
N ALA A 131 -9.41 -1.79 -13.58
CA ALA A 131 -10.51 -2.29 -12.76
C ALA A 131 -10.16 -2.36 -11.26
N ALA A 132 -8.92 -2.70 -10.94
CA ALA A 132 -8.46 -2.74 -9.55
C ALA A 132 -8.27 -1.35 -8.93
N THR A 133 -8.07 -0.32 -9.74
CA THR A 133 -7.93 1.07 -9.27
C THR A 133 -9.28 1.64 -8.81
N ASN A 134 -10.37 1.13 -9.37
CA ASN A 134 -11.70 1.38 -8.85
C ASN A 134 -11.85 0.73 -7.47
N TYR A 135 -12.03 1.57 -6.46
CA TYR A 135 -12.30 1.13 -5.09
C TYR A 135 -13.48 1.94 -4.58
N GLN A 136 -14.58 1.29 -4.19
CA GLN A 136 -15.81 1.99 -3.77
C GLN A 136 -16.27 3.04 -4.80
N ASP A 137 -16.36 2.63 -6.07
CA ASP A 137 -16.94 3.41 -7.18
C ASP A 137 -16.25 4.75 -7.47
N ARG A 138 -14.94 4.83 -7.16
CA ARG A 138 -14.09 5.97 -7.52
C ARG A 138 -12.74 5.49 -8.01
N ASP A 139 -12.33 6.00 -9.17
CA ASP A 139 -10.98 5.82 -9.69
C ASP A 139 -10.02 6.66 -8.85
N ARG A 140 -9.01 5.99 -8.26
CA ARG A 140 -7.98 6.66 -7.45
C ARG A 140 -6.60 6.30 -7.97
N THR A 141 -6.11 7.12 -8.88
CA THR A 141 -4.83 6.88 -9.55
C THR A 141 -3.67 7.50 -8.77
N THR A 142 -3.93 8.56 -7.99
CA THR A 142 -2.86 9.30 -7.31
C THR A 142 -2.71 8.93 -5.84
N LYS A 143 -1.49 9.07 -5.33
CA LYS A 143 -1.19 8.90 -3.89
C LYS A 143 -2.03 9.85 -3.02
N VAL A 144 -2.25 11.08 -3.49
CA VAL A 144 -3.01 12.12 -2.78
C VAL A 144 -4.47 11.71 -2.62
N GLU A 145 -5.10 11.22 -3.68
CA GLU A 145 -6.48 10.72 -3.63
C GLU A 145 -6.62 9.52 -2.69
N VAL A 146 -5.67 8.58 -2.73
CA VAL A 146 -5.64 7.44 -1.82
C VAL A 146 -5.50 7.90 -0.37
N HIS A 147 -4.62 8.85 -0.08
CA HIS A 147 -4.47 9.42 1.26
C HIS A 147 -5.75 10.14 1.73
N ARG A 148 -6.36 10.96 0.87
CA ARG A 148 -7.61 11.67 1.16
C ARG A 148 -8.75 10.68 1.44
N MET A 149 -8.82 9.59 0.70
CA MET A 149 -9.78 8.52 0.94
C MET A 149 -9.59 7.90 2.33
N TRP A 150 -8.37 7.47 2.68
CA TRP A 150 -8.10 6.86 3.98
C TRP A 150 -8.38 7.83 5.13
N ALA A 151 -8.04 9.11 4.96
CA ALA A 151 -8.38 10.16 5.92
C ALA A 151 -9.90 10.31 6.11
N MET A 152 -10.66 10.38 5.02
CA MET A 152 -12.12 10.47 5.09
C MET A 152 -12.73 9.24 5.80
N LEU A 153 -12.26 8.04 5.45
CA LEU A 153 -12.74 6.81 6.04
C LEU A 153 -12.39 6.73 7.54
N VAL A 154 -11.22 7.22 7.97
CA VAL A 154 -10.81 7.07 9.37
C VAL A 154 -11.66 7.98 10.23
N HIS A 155 -11.91 9.20 9.77
CA HIS A 155 -12.79 10.17 10.44
C HIS A 155 -14.25 9.75 10.53
N ARG A 156 -14.72 8.87 9.63
CA ARG A 156 -16.07 8.28 9.65
C ARG A 156 -16.17 7.07 10.57
N SER A 157 -15.05 6.47 10.98
CA SER A 157 -15.06 5.37 11.94
C SER A 157 -15.42 5.86 13.34
N CYS A 158 -15.96 4.97 14.18
CA CYS A 158 -16.47 5.30 15.52
C CYS A 158 -15.45 6.11 16.35
N ASP A 159 -14.21 5.64 16.42
CA ASP A 159 -13.15 6.26 17.24
C ASP A 159 -12.37 7.35 16.50
N GLY A 160 -12.61 7.54 15.21
CA GLY A 160 -11.77 8.40 14.37
C GLY A 160 -12.22 9.85 14.25
N LYS A 161 -13.41 10.21 14.78
CA LYS A 161 -13.92 11.59 14.70
C LYS A 161 -12.98 12.59 15.38
N ALA A 162 -12.40 12.20 16.52
CA ALA A 162 -11.45 13.03 17.27
C ALA A 162 -10.09 13.17 16.58
N LEU A 163 -9.70 12.22 15.72
CA LEU A 163 -8.41 12.24 15.01
C LEU A 163 -8.28 13.38 13.99
N LYS A 164 -9.39 14.02 13.60
CA LYS A 164 -9.37 15.24 12.77
C LYS A 164 -8.51 16.35 13.38
N GLU A 165 -8.47 16.40 14.71
CA GLU A 165 -7.75 17.42 15.46
C GLU A 165 -6.23 17.18 15.43
N SER A 166 -5.76 15.99 15.07
CA SER A 166 -4.32 15.68 14.95
C SER A 166 -3.60 16.62 13.99
N ARG A 167 -4.30 17.12 12.95
CA ARG A 167 -3.75 18.08 12.00
C ARG A 167 -3.40 19.44 12.63
N LYS A 168 -4.04 19.79 13.74
CA LYS A 168 -3.79 21.04 14.48
C LYS A 168 -2.56 20.96 15.38
N VAL A 169 -1.93 19.79 15.51
CA VAL A 169 -0.76 19.57 16.36
C VAL A 169 0.42 19.05 15.53
N PRO A 170 1.13 19.93 14.79
CA PRO A 170 2.24 19.51 13.93
C PRO A 170 3.40 18.82 14.65
N ALA A 171 3.58 19.11 15.93
CA ALA A 171 4.62 18.48 16.75
C ALA A 171 4.40 16.97 16.94
N ALA A 172 3.16 16.49 16.81
CA ALA A 172 2.81 15.08 17.06
C ALA A 172 3.26 14.12 15.95
N TYR A 173 3.62 14.64 14.76
CA TYR A 173 3.93 13.82 13.59
C TYR A 173 5.24 14.22 12.87
N ARG A 174 6.09 15.02 13.53
CA ARG A 174 7.46 15.30 13.08
C ARG A 174 8.41 14.15 13.42
#